data_AF-A0A2N2S700-F1
#
_entry.id   AF-A0A2N2S700-F1
#
_cell.length_a   1.000
_cell.length_b   1.000
_cell.length_c   1.000
_cell.angle_alpha   90.00
_cell.angle_beta   90.00
_cell.angle_gamma   90.00
#
_symmetry.space_group_name_H-M   'P 1'
#
loop_
_entity.id
_entity.type
_entity.pdbx_description
1 polymer ?
#
loop_
_entity_poly.entity_id
_entity_poly.type
_entity_poly.pdbx_seq_one_letter_code
_entity_poly.pdbx_strand_id
1 'polypeptide(L)'
;HGWLVAQGWAPGVARAASLAIKLVAFGLLFYAAFWLALLLLFMVAAAWTAHAADWDDEQETEWRTGGDGFGLYRGDVRIDIGDPHKHE
;
A
#
# COMPACT_ATOMS: atom_id res chain seq x y z
N HIS A 1 38.39 -14.79 -44.39
CA HIS A 1 37.75 -13.69 -43.64
C HIS A 1 36.59 -13.07 -44.41
N GLY A 2 35.53 -13.83 -44.76
CA GLY A 2 34.49 -13.30 -45.66
C GLY A 2 33.08 -13.85 -45.50
N TRP A 3 32.83 -14.75 -44.55
CA TRP A 3 31.50 -15.36 -44.40
C TRP A 3 30.51 -14.49 -43.61
N LEU A 4 31.01 -13.65 -42.69
CA LEU A 4 30.20 -12.73 -41.89
C LEU A 4 29.66 -11.52 -42.66
N VAL A 5 30.25 -11.18 -43.81
CA VAL A 5 29.75 -10.09 -44.69
C VAL A 5 28.62 -10.58 -45.60
N ALA A 6 28.58 -11.88 -45.90
CA ALA A 6 27.57 -12.47 -46.79
C ALA A 6 26.15 -12.51 -46.19
N GLN A 7 26.01 -12.37 -44.86
CA GLN A 7 24.71 -12.31 -44.20
C GLN A 7 24.09 -10.90 -44.22
N GLY A 8 24.83 -9.85 -44.63
CA GLY A 8 24.28 -8.49 -44.78
C GLY A 8 24.07 -7.72 -43.47
N TRP A 9 24.41 -8.29 -42.31
CA TRP A 9 24.36 -7.56 -41.04
C TRP A 9 25.72 -6.93 -40.80
N ALA A 10 25.85 -5.65 -41.13
CA ALA A 10 27.00 -4.87 -40.69
C ALA A 10 27.15 -5.05 -39.16
N PRO A 11 28.37 -5.20 -38.61
CA PRO A 11 28.59 -5.38 -37.17
C PRO A 11 27.88 -4.33 -36.29
N GLY A 12 27.59 -3.16 -36.85
CA GLY A 12 26.78 -2.11 -36.21
C GLY A 12 25.32 -2.50 -35.95
N VAL A 13 24.70 -3.28 -36.84
CA VAL A 13 23.28 -3.69 -36.71
C VAL A 13 23.11 -4.71 -35.60
N ALA A 14 24.04 -5.67 -35.47
CA ALA A 14 24.02 -6.65 -34.38
C ALA A 14 24.18 -5.97 -33.00
N ARG A 15 25.05 -4.95 -32.91
CA ARG A 15 25.22 -4.12 -31.70
C ARG A 15 23.98 -3.28 -31.39
N ALA A 16 23.39 -2.65 -32.40
CA ALA A 16 22.17 -1.85 -32.24
C ALA A 16 20.98 -2.71 -31.79
N ALA A 17 20.80 -3.89 -32.39
CA ALA A 17 19.77 -4.84 -31.97
C ALA A 17 19.97 -5.31 -30.52
N SER A 18 21.22 -5.60 -30.14
CA SER A 18 21.54 -5.98 -28.76
C SER A 18 21.23 -4.87 -27.75
N LEU A 19 21.51 -3.60 -28.10
CA LEU A 19 21.15 -2.44 -27.28
C LEU A 19 19.64 -2.24 -27.19
N ALA A 20 18.94 -2.38 -28.32
CA ALA A 20 17.49 -2.29 -28.37
C ALA A 20 16.82 -3.35 -27.49
N ILE A 21 17.27 -4.60 -27.55
CA ILE A 21 16.77 -5.68 -26.70
C ILE A 21 16.98 -5.35 -25.22
N LYS A 22 18.16 -4.82 -24.86
CA LYS A 22 18.45 -4.40 -23.49
C LYS A 22 17.50 -3.31 -23.02
N LEU A 23 17.25 -2.30 -23.86
CA LEU A 23 16.33 -1.21 -23.55
C LEU A 23 14.89 -1.70 -23.41
N VAL A 24 14.45 -2.61 -24.27
CA VAL A 24 13.13 -3.24 -24.16
C VAL A 24 13.00 -4.02 -22.85
N ALA A 25 14.02 -4.81 -22.49
CA ALA A 25 14.05 -5.54 -21.23
C ALA A 25 13.99 -4.59 -20.03
N PHE A 26 14.76 -3.49 -20.04
CA PHE A 26 14.69 -2.46 -19.00
C PHE A 26 13.32 -1.78 -18.95
N GLY A 27 12.72 -1.45 -20.09
CA GLY A 27 11.37 -0.87 -20.16
C GLY A 27 10.32 -1.81 -19.58
N LEU A 28 10.41 -3.11 -19.88
CA LEU A 28 9.49 -4.11 -19.37
C LEU A 28 9.64 -4.33 -17.86
N LEU A 29 10.89 -4.36 -17.36
CA LEU A 29 11.18 -4.41 -15.93
C LEU A 29 10.63 -3.17 -15.20
N PHE A 30 10.84 -1.99 -15.78
CA PHE A 30 10.34 -0.74 -15.20
C PHE A 30 8.81 -0.70 -15.21
N TYR A 31 8.18 -1.17 -16.28
CA TYR A 31 6.73 -1.30 -16.37
C TYR A 31 6.18 -2.27 -15.31
N ALA A 32 6.80 -3.44 -15.16
CA ALA A 32 6.43 -4.39 -14.12
C ALA A 32 6.61 -3.80 -12.71
N ALA A 33 7.74 -3.14 -12.44
CA ALA A 33 7.99 -2.47 -11.16
C ALA A 33 6.98 -1.35 -10.89
N PHE A 34 6.60 -0.58 -11.91
CA PHE A 34 5.56 0.45 -11.82
C PHE A 34 4.20 -0.15 -11.45
N TRP A 35 3.80 -1.26 -12.07
CA TRP A 35 2.57 -1.96 -11.69
C TRP A 35 2.61 -2.50 -10.26
N LEU A 36 3.73 -3.13 -9.87
CA LEU A 36 3.89 -3.61 -8.50
C LEU A 36 3.82 -2.46 -7.49
N ALA A 37 4.42 -1.31 -7.80
CA ALA A 37 4.34 -0.12 -6.97
C ALA A 37 2.90 0.41 -6.85
N LEU A 38 2.12 0.42 -7.93
CA LEU A 38 0.70 0.79 -7.88
C LEU A 38 -0.12 -0.19 -7.03
N LEU A 39 0.11 -1.50 -7.18
CA LEU A 39 -0.56 -2.52 -6.37
C LEU A 39 -0.21 -2.36 -4.89
N LEU A 40 1.08 -2.14 -4.57
CA LEU A 40 1.53 -1.86 -3.21
C LEU A 40 0.89 -0.60 -2.64
N LEU A 41 0.84 0.49 -3.42
CA LEU A 41 0.19 1.73 -3.00
C LEU A 41 -1.30 1.51 -2.72
N PHE A 42 -1.97 0.71 -3.56
CA PHE A 42 -3.36 0.35 -3.34
C PHE A 42 -3.55 -0.49 -2.07
N MET A 43 -2.66 -1.45 -1.81
CA MET A 43 -2.67 -2.23 -0.57
C MET A 43 -2.45 -1.35 0.66
N VAL A 44 -1.50 -0.42 0.62
CA VAL A 44 -1.24 0.53 1.70
C VAL A 44 -2.44 1.45 1.91
N ALA A 45 -3.03 1.97 0.84
CA ALA A 45 -4.24 2.79 0.92
C ALA A 45 -5.41 2.01 1.53
N ALA A 46 -5.63 0.76 1.10
CA ALA A 46 -6.67 -0.11 1.65
C ALA A 46 -6.44 -0.40 3.15
N ALA A 47 -5.20 -0.70 3.53
CA ALA A 47 -4.82 -0.90 4.93
C ALA A 47 -5.03 0.37 5.76
N TRP A 48 -4.66 1.53 5.22
CA TRP A 48 -4.92 2.82 5.86
C TRP A 48 -6.41 3.08 6.04
N THR A 49 -7.24 2.82 5.03
CA THR A 49 -8.70 2.99 5.14
C THR A 49 -9.33 2.02 6.13
N ALA A 50 -8.86 0.77 6.18
CA ALA A 50 -9.36 -0.21 7.15
C ALA A 50 -8.96 0.19 8.57
N HIS A 51 -7.72 0.65 8.76
CA HIS A 51 -7.27 1.13 10.06
C HIS A 51 -8.01 2.40 10.48
N ALA A 52 -8.19 3.37 9.57
CA ALA A 52 -8.93 4.60 9.84
C ALA A 52 -10.40 4.33 10.20
N ALA A 53 -11.03 3.33 9.59
CA ALA A 53 -12.38 2.91 9.96
C ALA A 53 -12.44 2.26 11.36
N ASP A 54 -11.42 1.50 11.73
CA ASP A 54 -11.30 0.90 13.08
C ASP A 54 -11.17 1.98 14.17
N TRP A 55 -10.46 3.08 13.89
CA TRP A 55 -10.40 4.25 14.79
C TRP A 55 -11.73 5.02 14.89
N ASP A 56 -12.58 4.98 13.87
CA ASP A 56 -13.90 5.64 13.87
C ASP A 56 -14.97 4.80 14.61
N ASP A 57 -14.76 3.48 14.72
CA ASP A 57 -15.58 2.56 15.54
C ASP A 57 -15.23 2.63 17.04
N GLU A 58 -14.05 3.15 17.40
CA GLU A 58 -13.73 3.55 18.78
C GLU A 58 -14.57 4.78 19.14
N GLN A 59 -15.84 4.55 19.51
CA GLN A 59 -16.79 5.58 19.91
C GLN A 59 -16.10 6.61 20.81
N GLU A 60 -15.99 7.85 20.32
CA GLU A 60 -15.26 8.89 21.02
C GLU A 60 -15.80 9.07 22.44
N THR A 61 -14.89 9.39 23.36
CA THR A 61 -15.27 9.55 24.76
C THR A 61 -15.91 10.91 24.95
N GLU A 62 -17.24 10.94 25.12
CA GLU A 62 -18.02 12.18 25.18
C GLU A 62 -18.83 12.33 26.48
N TRP A 63 -19.04 13.59 26.90
CA TRP A 63 -19.92 13.92 28.02
C TRP A 63 -21.36 13.97 27.52
N ARG A 64 -22.18 13.02 27.94
CA ARG A 64 -23.60 12.95 27.57
C ARG A 64 -24.46 12.41 28.71
N THR A 65 -25.77 12.54 28.55
CA THR A 65 -26.75 11.85 29.41
C THR A 65 -27.14 10.54 28.74
N GLY A 66 -26.67 9.42 29.30
CA GLY A 66 -26.99 8.07 28.83
C GLY A 66 -27.94 7.33 29.77
N GLY A 67 -28.07 6.02 29.61
CA GLY A 67 -28.97 5.17 30.41
C GLY A 67 -28.72 5.23 31.92
N ASP A 68 -27.46 5.46 32.32
CA ASP A 68 -27.06 5.56 33.72
C ASP A 68 -26.98 7.03 34.21
N GLY A 69 -27.53 7.98 33.47
CA GLY A 69 -27.51 9.41 33.80
C GLY A 69 -26.35 10.18 33.16
N PHE A 70 -26.10 11.41 33.63
CA PHE A 70 -25.04 12.28 33.11
C PHE A 70 -23.66 11.76 33.50
N GLY A 71 -22.76 11.60 32.53
CA GLY A 71 -21.42 11.10 32.77
C GLY A 71 -20.57 11.10 31.51
N LEU A 72 -19.35 10.58 31.66
CA LEU A 72 -18.44 10.35 30.55
C LEU A 72 -18.76 8.97 29.95
N TYR A 73 -19.09 8.91 28.67
CA TYR A 73 -19.46 7.67 27.98
C TYR A 73 -18.44 7.33 26.89
N ARG A 74 -18.28 6.03 26.63
CA ARG A 74 -17.67 5.48 25.41
C ARG A 74 -18.69 4.55 24.79
N GLY A 75 -19.30 4.98 23.68
CA GLY A 75 -20.48 4.30 23.17
C GLY A 75 -21.63 4.36 24.17
N ASP A 76 -22.32 3.23 24.36
CA ASP A 76 -23.39 3.08 25.36
C ASP A 76 -22.93 2.78 26.78
N VAL A 77 -21.63 2.63 27.01
CA VAL A 77 -21.07 2.29 28.33
C VAL A 77 -20.58 3.55 29.05
N ARG A 78 -21.02 3.77 30.30
CA ARG A 78 -20.50 4.84 31.15
C ARG A 78 -19.12 4.47 31.70
N ILE A 79 -18.14 5.36 31.55
CA ILE A 79 -16.82 5.20 32.14
C ILE A 79 -16.88 5.69 33.60
N ASP A 80 -16.76 4.77 34.55
CA ASP A 80 -16.62 5.09 35.96
C ASP A 80 -15.13 5.07 36.36
N ILE A 81 -14.58 6.24 36.69
CA ILE A 81 -13.18 6.40 37.13
C ILE A 81 -13.02 5.99 38.61
N GLY A 82 -14.13 5.73 39.32
CA GLY A 82 -14.15 5.40 40.74
C GLY A 82 -14.31 3.92 41.09
N ASP A 83 -14.33 3.00 40.12
CA ASP A 83 -14.48 1.56 40.41
C ASP A 83 -13.11 0.90 40.71
N PRO A 84 -12.82 0.54 41.97
CA PRO A 84 -11.56 -0.10 42.36
C PRO A 84 -11.47 -1.59 41.94
N HIS A 85 -12.50 -2.18 41.31
CA HIS A 85 -12.53 -3.61 41.01
C HIS A 85 -12.00 -4.01 39.62
N LYS A 86 -11.17 -3.18 38.97
CA LYS A 86 -10.37 -3.62 37.83
C LYS A 86 -9.16 -4.41 38.32
N HIS A 87 -9.38 -5.69 38.65
CA HIS A 87 -8.30 -6.65 38.83
C HIS A 87 -7.85 -7.20 37.47
N GLU A 88 -6.53 -7.21 37.32
CA GLU A 88 -5.70 -7.67 36.20
C GLU A 88 -5.95 -9.13 35.79
#